data_AF-A0A821KSI8-F1
#
_entry.id   AF-A0A821KSI8-F1
#
_cell.length_a   1.000
_cell.length_b   1.000
_cell.length_c   1.000
_cell.angle_alpha   90.00
_cell.angle_beta   90.00
_cell.angle_gamma   90.00
#
_symmetry.space_group_name_H-M   'P 1'
#
loop_
_entity.id
_entity.type
_entity.pdbx_description
1 polymer ?
#
loop_
_entity_poly.entity_id
_entity_poly.type
_entity_poly.pdbx_seq_one_letter_code
_entity_poly.pdbx_strand_id
1 'polypeptide(L)'
;MQFVVYRDYDCLEDRILQNSAWESKTSNLRAFMTTVSATGGGDYEEAIEIGLWHAVQHSKNPERLSQVILIGDAPAKDITAIKRDRKVYGGEAYWNKSKYGAETHYKNELKQLTDRNIPVHTFYLSEGA
;
A
#
# COMPACT_ATOMS: atom_id res chain seq x y z
N MET A 1 -15.98 5.07 1.31
CA MET A 1 -14.84 4.16 1.55
C MET A 1 -14.10 3.97 0.24
N GLN A 2 -12.80 3.70 0.29
CA GLN A 2 -11.98 3.35 -0.87
C GLN A 2 -11.33 1.98 -0.59
N PHE A 3 -11.27 1.12 -1.60
CA PHE A 3 -10.46 -0.10 -1.56
C PHE A 3 -9.10 0.15 -2.22
N VAL A 4 -8.05 -0.35 -1.58
CA VAL A 4 -6.66 -0.19 -2.02
C VAL A 4 -6.00 -1.56 -1.97
N VAL A 5 -5.32 -1.91 -3.04
CA VAL A 5 -4.56 -3.14 -3.21
C VAL A 5 -3.11 -2.72 -3.44
N TYR A 6 -2.28 -2.91 -2.41
CA TYR A 6 -0.84 -2.82 -2.56
C TYR A 6 -0.29 -4.18 -3.00
N ARG A 7 0.84 -4.17 -3.69
CA ARG A 7 1.57 -5.34 -4.18
C ARG A 7 3.06 -5.11 -4.01
N ASP A 8 3.85 -6.11 -4.33
CA ASP A 8 5.30 -6.01 -4.25
C ASP A 8 5.95 -5.23 -5.42
N TYR A 9 7.22 -4.84 -5.24
CA TYR A 9 8.04 -4.04 -6.15
C TYR A 9 8.23 -4.67 -7.53
N ASP A 10 8.08 -5.99 -7.67
CA ASP A 10 8.11 -6.69 -8.95
C ASP A 10 6.92 -6.33 -9.86
N CYS A 11 5.86 -5.73 -9.30
CA CYS A 11 4.74 -5.19 -10.06
C CYS A 11 5.01 -3.82 -10.70
N LEU A 12 6.12 -3.14 -10.35
CA LEU A 12 6.51 -1.81 -10.84
C LEU A 12 5.45 -0.72 -10.56
N GLU A 13 5.73 0.53 -10.92
CA GLU A 13 4.89 1.70 -10.56
C GLU A 13 3.41 1.54 -10.97
N ASP A 14 3.16 0.94 -12.14
CA ASP A 14 1.83 0.86 -12.73
C ASP A 14 0.87 -0.07 -11.97
N ARG A 15 1.41 -1.06 -11.23
CA ARG A 15 0.58 -2.08 -10.55
C ARG A 15 0.90 -2.30 -9.08
N ILE A 16 2.02 -1.77 -8.57
CA ILE A 16 2.39 -1.84 -7.14
C ILE A 16 1.28 -1.29 -6.23
N LEU A 17 0.44 -0.38 -6.74
CA LEU A 17 -0.78 0.06 -6.07
C LEU A 17 -1.93 0.21 -7.06
N GLN A 18 -3.08 -0.36 -6.71
CA GLN A 18 -4.35 -0.18 -7.41
C GLN A 18 -5.40 0.26 -6.39
N ASN A 19 -6.24 1.24 -6.73
CA ASN A 19 -7.28 1.73 -5.83
C ASN A 19 -8.59 2.01 -6.55
N SER A 20 -9.70 1.87 -5.83
CA SER A 20 -11.02 2.31 -6.31
C SER A 20 -11.14 3.84 -6.22
N ALA A 21 -12.23 4.40 -6.75
CA ALA A 21 -12.69 5.71 -6.32
C ALA A 21 -13.17 5.68 -4.86
N TRP A 22 -13.42 6.86 -4.28
CA TRP A 22 -14.15 6.97 -3.02
C TRP A 22 -15.63 6.70 -3.28
N GLU A 23 -16.15 5.64 -2.69
CA GLU A 23 -17.48 5.12 -2.99
C GLU A 23 -18.35 4.96 -1.74
N SER A 24 -19.65 5.18 -1.91
CA SER A 24 -20.70 4.83 -0.95
C SER A 24 -21.59 3.68 -1.44
N LYS A 25 -21.54 3.36 -2.75
CA LYS A 25 -22.32 2.28 -3.37
C LYS A 25 -21.52 0.98 -3.37
N THR A 26 -22.07 -0.05 -2.74
CA THR A 26 -21.44 -1.37 -2.65
C THR A 26 -21.23 -2.03 -4.02
N SER A 27 -22.09 -1.75 -5.01
CA SER A 27 -21.95 -2.25 -6.39
C SER A 27 -20.65 -1.78 -7.05
N ASN A 28 -20.25 -0.53 -6.82
CA ASN A 28 -19.04 0.05 -7.42
C ASN A 28 -17.79 -0.56 -6.78
N LEU A 29 -17.82 -0.75 -5.45
CA LEU A 29 -16.75 -1.45 -4.72
C LEU A 29 -16.63 -2.91 -5.16
N ARG A 30 -17.75 -3.61 -5.35
CA ARG A 30 -17.75 -4.99 -5.87
C ARG A 30 -17.20 -5.04 -7.29
N ALA A 31 -17.60 -4.13 -8.16
CA ALA A 31 -17.09 -4.05 -9.53
C ALA A 31 -15.57 -3.81 -9.53
N PHE A 32 -15.05 -2.94 -8.67
CA PHE A 32 -13.61 -2.78 -8.48
C PHE A 32 -12.94 -4.10 -8.09
N MET A 33 -13.47 -4.81 -7.09
CA MET A 33 -12.90 -6.10 -6.64
C MET A 33 -12.85 -7.15 -7.76
N THR A 34 -13.80 -7.15 -8.71
CA THR A 34 -13.73 -8.06 -9.87
C THR A 34 -12.58 -7.79 -10.84
N THR A 35 -11.93 -6.64 -10.74
CA THR A 35 -10.73 -6.29 -11.53
C THR A 35 -9.42 -6.67 -10.82
N VAL A 36 -9.50 -7.07 -9.55
CA VAL A 36 -8.33 -7.38 -8.73
C VAL A 36 -7.94 -8.83 -8.97
N SER A 37 -6.66 -9.06 -9.22
CA SER A 37 -6.02 -10.39 -9.26
C SER A 37 -4.78 -10.40 -8.38
N ALA A 38 -4.48 -11.58 -7.83
CA ALA A 38 -3.25 -11.81 -7.09
C ALA A 38 -2.07 -11.79 -8.06
N THR A 39 -1.17 -10.83 -7.88
CA THR A 39 0.03 -10.65 -8.71
C THR A 39 1.13 -10.01 -7.88
N GLY A 40 2.37 -10.36 -8.18
CA GLY A 40 3.53 -9.84 -7.49
C GLY A 40 4.01 -10.78 -6.37
N GLY A 41 5.07 -10.35 -5.70
CA GLY A 41 5.69 -11.05 -4.59
C GLY A 41 6.83 -11.97 -5.02
N GLY A 42 7.29 -12.82 -4.11
CA GLY A 42 8.42 -13.74 -4.34
C GLY A 42 9.27 -14.01 -3.11
N ASP A 43 9.09 -13.20 -2.07
CA ASP A 43 9.53 -13.44 -0.69
C ASP A 43 8.31 -13.42 0.26
N TYR A 44 8.55 -13.39 1.57
CA TYR A 44 7.49 -13.47 2.58
C TYR A 44 6.95 -12.09 2.96
N GLU A 45 7.77 -11.05 2.91
CA GLU A 45 7.41 -9.69 3.30
C GLU A 45 6.77 -8.91 2.14
N GLU A 46 5.76 -8.09 2.43
CA GLU A 46 5.03 -7.33 1.42
C GLU A 46 5.30 -5.82 1.52
N ALA A 47 5.11 -5.09 0.41
CA ALA A 47 5.32 -3.64 0.32
C ALA A 47 4.17 -2.82 0.96
N ILE A 48 3.85 -3.13 2.23
CA ILE A 48 2.78 -2.49 3.03
C ILE A 48 2.98 -0.97 3.10
N GLU A 49 4.22 -0.50 3.10
CA GLU A 49 4.56 0.92 3.11
C GLU A 49 3.99 1.68 1.91
N ILE A 50 3.77 1.01 0.76
CA ILE A 50 3.16 1.63 -0.42
C ILE A 50 1.66 1.92 -0.17
N GLY A 51 0.95 0.99 0.46
CA GLY A 51 -0.44 1.18 0.86
C GLY A 51 -0.60 2.29 1.91
N LEU A 52 0.31 2.32 2.90
CA LEU A 52 0.32 3.36 3.94
C LEU A 52 0.74 4.73 3.39
N TRP A 53 1.69 4.79 2.46
CA TRP A 53 2.07 6.01 1.75
C TRP A 53 0.87 6.63 1.04
N HIS A 54 0.04 5.80 0.38
CA HIS A 54 -1.18 6.25 -0.29
C HIS A 54 -2.18 6.84 0.72
N ALA A 55 -2.37 6.18 1.85
CA ALA A 55 -3.18 6.72 2.95
C ALA A 55 -2.65 8.06 3.46
N VAL A 56 -1.32 8.21 3.62
CA VAL A 56 -0.70 9.47 4.00
C VAL A 56 -0.96 10.57 2.96
N GLN A 57 -0.93 10.27 1.66
CA GLN A 57 -1.29 11.27 0.64
C GLN A 57 -2.75 11.75 0.81
N HIS A 58 -3.68 10.84 1.11
CA HIS A 58 -5.07 11.18 1.37
C HIS A 58 -5.27 11.93 2.70
N SER A 59 -4.45 11.64 3.72
CA SER A 59 -4.51 12.31 5.03
C SER A 59 -4.19 13.81 4.99
N LYS A 60 -3.49 14.28 3.93
CA LYS A 60 -3.18 15.70 3.73
C LYS A 60 -4.43 16.55 3.48
N ASN A 61 -5.54 15.91 3.13
CA ASN A 61 -6.86 16.54 3.11
C ASN A 61 -7.73 15.91 4.23
N PRO A 62 -7.91 16.58 5.38
CA PRO A 62 -8.53 15.99 6.56
C PRO A 62 -10.00 15.60 6.37
N GLU A 63 -10.71 16.14 5.38
CA GLU A 63 -12.09 15.73 5.06
C GLU A 63 -12.17 14.38 4.32
N ARG A 64 -11.03 13.83 3.87
CA ARG A 64 -11.01 12.65 2.99
C ARG A 64 -10.69 11.33 3.67
N LEU A 65 -9.99 11.30 4.80
CA LEU A 65 -9.58 10.05 5.45
C LEU A 65 -9.81 10.08 6.96
N SER A 66 -10.74 9.27 7.45
CA SER A 66 -11.07 9.18 8.87
C SER A 66 -10.38 8.02 9.59
N GLN A 67 -10.08 6.92 8.90
CA GLN A 67 -9.45 5.72 9.44
C GLN A 67 -8.87 4.85 8.32
N VAL A 68 -7.92 3.99 8.65
CA VAL A 68 -7.38 2.96 7.76
C VAL A 68 -7.64 1.59 8.35
N ILE A 69 -8.10 0.66 7.51
CA ILE A 69 -8.17 -0.77 7.84
C ILE A 69 -7.14 -1.46 6.93
N LEU A 70 -6.10 -2.03 7.53
CA LEU A 70 -5.05 -2.78 6.86
C LEU A 70 -5.27 -4.27 7.11
N ILE A 71 -5.35 -5.03 6.03
CA ILE A 71 -5.56 -6.49 6.06
C ILE A 71 -4.43 -7.11 5.25
N GLY A 72 -3.75 -8.11 5.81
CA GLY A 72 -2.69 -8.85 5.14
C GLY A 72 -2.30 -10.11 5.90
N ASP A 73 -1.71 -11.07 5.19
CA ASP A 73 -1.23 -12.38 5.67
C ASP A 73 0.31 -12.43 5.82
N ALA A 74 0.98 -11.36 5.40
CA ALA A 74 2.43 -11.18 5.44
C ALA A 74 2.85 -9.90 6.19
N PRO A 75 4.04 -9.87 6.80
CA PRO A 75 4.59 -8.67 7.43
C PRO A 75 5.08 -7.63 6.40
N ALA A 76 5.34 -6.41 6.85
CA ALA A 76 5.92 -5.35 6.02
C ALA A 76 7.41 -5.61 5.74
N LYS A 77 7.89 -5.19 4.56
CA LYS A 77 9.32 -5.16 4.25
C LYS A 77 10.11 -4.23 5.17
N ASP A 78 11.33 -4.66 5.51
CA ASP A 78 12.32 -3.79 6.14
C ASP A 78 13.04 -2.91 5.10
N ILE A 79 13.83 -1.94 5.57
CA ILE A 79 14.52 -1.01 4.67
C ILE A 79 15.57 -1.67 3.77
N THR A 80 16.12 -2.82 4.19
CA THR A 80 17.12 -3.57 3.43
C THR A 80 16.44 -4.29 2.26
N ALA A 81 15.30 -4.93 2.52
CA ALA A 81 14.44 -5.57 1.53
C ALA A 81 13.92 -4.54 0.52
N ILE A 82 13.42 -3.39 0.97
CA ILE A 82 12.98 -2.29 0.08
C ILE A 82 14.10 -1.87 -0.87
N LYS A 83 15.32 -1.62 -0.37
CA LYS A 83 16.47 -1.24 -1.21
C LYS A 83 16.88 -2.33 -2.18
N ARG A 84 16.88 -3.58 -1.73
CA ARG A 84 17.18 -4.74 -2.56
C ARG A 84 16.17 -4.83 -3.70
N ASP A 85 14.88 -4.76 -3.40
CA ASP A 85 13.81 -4.98 -4.37
C ASP A 85 13.72 -3.81 -5.34
N ARG A 86 13.85 -2.57 -4.87
CA ARG A 86 13.97 -1.42 -5.77
C ARG A 86 15.14 -1.53 -6.73
N LYS A 87 16.28 -2.04 -6.27
CA LYS A 87 17.47 -2.28 -7.11
C LYS A 87 17.23 -3.38 -8.14
N VAL A 88 16.58 -4.48 -7.73
CA VAL A 88 16.29 -5.63 -8.59
C VAL A 88 15.23 -5.28 -9.64
N TYR A 89 14.16 -4.61 -9.23
CA TYR A 89 13.01 -4.28 -10.05
C TYR A 89 13.07 -2.82 -10.49
N GLY A 90 13.65 -2.56 -11.66
CA GLY A 90 13.72 -1.23 -12.29
C GLY A 90 14.92 -0.37 -11.90
N GLY A 91 15.46 -0.52 -10.69
CA GLY A 91 16.62 0.24 -10.20
C GLY A 91 16.26 1.65 -9.70
N GLU A 92 17.15 2.26 -8.90
CA GLU A 92 16.87 3.57 -8.29
C GLU A 92 16.58 4.68 -9.30
N ALA A 93 17.19 4.65 -10.50
CA ALA A 93 16.91 5.62 -11.54
C ALA A 93 15.47 5.55 -12.08
N TYR A 94 14.87 4.36 -12.07
CA TYR A 94 13.46 4.17 -12.40
C TYR A 94 12.57 4.70 -11.28
N TRP A 95 12.78 4.23 -10.05
CA TRP A 95 11.95 4.61 -8.92
C TRP A 95 12.00 6.11 -8.63
N ASN A 96 13.16 6.75 -8.71
CA ASN A 96 13.29 8.20 -8.51
C ASN A 96 12.48 9.05 -9.51
N LYS A 97 12.06 8.48 -10.64
CA LYS A 97 11.16 9.13 -11.62
C LYS A 97 9.68 8.81 -11.37
N SER A 98 9.39 7.77 -10.59
CA SER A 98 8.04 7.37 -10.20
C SER A 98 7.49 8.26 -9.06
N LYS A 99 6.17 8.18 -8.83
CA LYS A 99 5.55 8.78 -7.63
C LYS A 99 6.04 8.17 -6.30
N TYR A 100 6.70 7.02 -6.34
CA TYR A 100 7.30 6.31 -5.20
C TYR A 100 8.81 6.55 -5.09
N GLY A 101 9.33 7.64 -5.69
CA GLY A 101 10.76 7.93 -5.69
C GLY A 101 11.36 8.12 -4.30
N ALA A 102 10.64 8.81 -3.41
CA ALA A 102 11.03 8.91 -2.01
C ALA A 102 10.85 7.56 -1.32
N GLU A 103 11.97 6.90 -1.01
CA GLU A 103 12.00 5.70 -0.16
C GLU A 103 11.29 6.00 1.17
N THR A 104 10.47 5.06 1.62
CA THR A 104 9.79 5.14 2.91
C THR A 104 9.73 3.77 3.58
N HIS A 105 9.17 3.73 4.79
CA HIS A 105 9.03 2.53 5.59
C HIS A 105 7.72 2.62 6.37
N TYR A 106 7.09 1.47 6.65
CA TYR A 106 5.77 1.42 7.27
C TYR A 106 5.69 2.23 8.57
N LYS A 107 6.74 2.20 9.42
CA LYS A 107 6.79 2.99 10.67
C LYS A 107 6.71 4.51 10.44
N ASN A 108 7.32 5.02 9.37
CA ASN A 108 7.30 6.44 9.06
C ASN A 108 5.90 6.87 8.61
N GLU A 109 5.26 6.06 7.77
CA GLU A 109 3.90 6.33 7.31
C GLU A 109 2.86 6.17 8.44
N LEU A 110 3.00 5.15 9.29
CA LEU A 110 2.16 5.00 10.50
C LEU A 110 2.30 6.19 11.44
N LYS A 111 3.53 6.67 11.68
CA LYS A 111 3.76 7.87 12.50
C LYS A 111 3.04 9.07 11.91
N GLN A 112 3.14 9.28 10.60
CA GLN A 112 2.48 10.38 9.91
C GLN A 112 0.94 10.33 9.99
N LEU A 113 0.34 9.14 9.94
CA LEU A 113 -1.11 8.97 10.13
C LEU A 113 -1.51 9.22 11.59
N THR A 114 -0.72 8.70 12.53
CA THR A 114 -0.94 8.85 13.97
C THR A 114 -0.83 10.31 14.41
N ASP A 115 0.18 11.04 13.95
CA ASP A 115 0.38 12.47 14.23
C ASP A 115 -0.80 13.32 13.71
N ARG A 116 -1.59 12.79 12.76
CA ARG A 116 -2.81 13.42 12.22
C ARG A 116 -4.11 12.88 12.86
N ASN A 117 -4.01 12.09 13.93
CA ASN A 117 -5.13 11.43 14.60
C ASN A 117 -5.95 10.50 13.68
N ILE A 118 -5.32 9.88 12.68
CA ILE A 118 -5.96 8.87 11.83
C ILE A 118 -5.62 7.49 12.39
N PRO A 119 -6.58 6.76 12.98
CA PRO A 119 -6.34 5.42 13.47
C PRO A 119 -6.08 4.44 12.32
N VAL A 120 -5.15 3.52 12.54
CA VAL A 120 -4.84 2.41 11.64
C VAL A 120 -5.16 1.11 12.37
N HIS A 121 -6.18 0.42 11.90
CA HIS A 121 -6.61 -0.89 12.41
C HIS A 121 -5.94 -1.97 11.56
N THR A 122 -5.18 -2.85 12.19
CA THR A 122 -4.43 -3.90 11.48
C THR A 122 -5.02 -5.27 11.79
N PHE A 123 -5.28 -6.06 10.75
CA PHE A 123 -5.82 -7.41 10.84
C PHE A 123 -4.87 -8.36 10.11
N TYR A 124 -4.15 -9.15 10.89
CA TYR A 124 -3.29 -10.20 10.35
C TYR A 124 -4.11 -11.46 10.08
N LEU A 125 -3.98 -12.01 8.88
CA LEU A 125 -4.60 -13.27 8.49
C LEU A 125 -3.58 -14.40 8.68
N SER A 126 -3.77 -15.26 9.68
CA SER A 126 -2.97 -16.49 9.82
C SER A 126 -3.36 -17.54 8.78
N GLU A 127 -2.50 -18.52 8.52
CA GLU A 127 -2.64 -19.55 7.47
C GLU A 127 -4.09 -19.98 7.15
N GLY A 128 -4.50 -19.77 5.89
CA GLY A 128 -5.77 -20.28 5.34
C GLY A 128 -6.69 -19.25 4.66
N ALA A 129 -6.22 -18.04 4.36
CA ALA A 129 -6.96 -17.08 3.52
C ALA A 129 -6.89 -17.46 2.02
#